data_AF-A0A154V3T9-F1
#
_entry.id   AF-A0A154V3T9-F1
#
_cell.length_a   1.000
_cell.length_b   1.000
_cell.length_c   1.000
_cell.angle_alpha   90.00
_cell.angle_beta   90.00
_cell.angle_gamma   90.00
#
_symmetry.space_group_name_H-M   'P 1'
#
loop_
_entity.id
_entity.type
_entity.pdbx_description
1 polymer ?
#
loop_
_entity_poly.entity_id
_entity_poly.type
_entity_poly.pdbx_seq_one_letter_code
_entity_poly.pdbx_strand_id
1 'polypeptide(L)'
;MLLRHPLLGTATGLYLGLVAWITLSPEPYDRRIDGFLFRGLRALHRHDGTSWITYSVVEGAANVVMFVPVGMFLVLLLGRPRWWLAIALGVGLSALIETAQAFLPTRVSDVRDVVHNGLGALIGVVVALILTARSENARRRALRRRARPSPTGPQSLVGTRR
;
A
#
# COMPACT_ATOMS: atom_id res chain seq x y z
N MET A 1 -12.59 14.56 -6.67
CA MET A 1 -11.13 14.54 -6.46
C MET A 1 -10.39 13.76 -7.56
N LEU A 2 -10.94 12.68 -8.11
CA LEU A 2 -10.40 11.93 -9.27
C LEU A 2 -9.99 12.80 -10.48
N LEU A 3 -10.77 13.83 -10.80
CA LEU A 3 -10.51 14.74 -11.92
C LEU A 3 -9.25 15.62 -11.77
N ARG A 4 -8.64 15.71 -10.58
CA ARG A 4 -7.46 16.58 -10.35
C ARG A 4 -6.12 15.85 -10.52
N HIS A 5 -6.12 14.52 -10.54
CA HIS A 5 -4.91 13.70 -10.69
C HIS A 5 -5.20 12.45 -11.55
N PRO A 6 -5.41 12.61 -12.88
CA PRO A 6 -5.76 11.51 -13.77
C PRO A 6 -4.73 10.37 -13.72
N LEU A 7 -3.45 10.69 -13.58
CA LEU A 7 -2.37 9.72 -13.44
C LEU A 7 -2.53 8.79 -12.24
N LEU A 8 -2.99 9.31 -11.08
CA LEU A 8 -3.22 8.48 -9.89
C LEU A 8 -4.39 7.53 -10.11
N GLY A 9 -5.48 8.03 -10.70
CA GLY A 9 -6.63 7.21 -11.07
C GLY A 9 -6.25 6.10 -12.03
N THR A 10 -5.50 6.42 -13.09
CA THR A 10 -4.98 5.44 -14.06
C THR A 10 -4.06 4.43 -13.39
N ALA A 11 -3.09 4.87 -12.58
CA ALA A 11 -2.18 3.96 -11.87
C ALA A 11 -2.94 3.03 -10.92
N THR A 12 -3.95 3.56 -10.21
CA THR A 12 -4.81 2.76 -9.33
C THR A 12 -5.58 1.73 -10.15
N GLY A 13 -6.21 2.13 -11.25
CA GLY A 13 -6.95 1.21 -12.13
C GLY A 13 -6.07 0.12 -12.73
N LEU A 14 -4.88 0.48 -13.22
CA LEU A 14 -3.91 -0.49 -13.75
C LEU A 14 -3.44 -1.48 -12.67
N TYR A 15 -3.16 -0.98 -11.47
CA TYR A 15 -2.73 -1.84 -10.37
C TYR A 15 -3.86 -2.77 -9.90
N LEU A 16 -5.10 -2.27 -9.79
CA LEU A 16 -6.26 -3.11 -9.46
C LEU A 16 -6.52 -4.16 -10.55
N GLY A 17 -6.34 -3.80 -11.82
CA GLY A 17 -6.40 -4.75 -12.94
C GLY A 17 -5.31 -5.82 -12.85
N LEU A 18 -4.09 -5.44 -12.49
CA LEU A 18 -2.99 -6.38 -12.25
C LEU A 18 -3.30 -7.34 -11.09
N VAL A 19 -3.79 -6.81 -9.96
CA VAL A 19 -4.19 -7.62 -8.80
C VAL A 19 -5.29 -8.61 -9.21
N ALA A 20 -6.34 -8.14 -9.88
CA ALA A 20 -7.43 -9.00 -10.36
C ALA A 20 -6.93 -10.05 -11.34
N TRP A 21 -6.01 -9.69 -12.24
CA TRP A 21 -5.39 -10.64 -13.15
C TRP A 21 -4.62 -11.72 -12.39
N ILE A 22 -3.79 -11.35 -11.42
CA ILE A 22 -3.01 -12.31 -10.61
C ILE A 22 -3.92 -13.24 -9.79
N THR A 23 -4.96 -12.70 -9.16
CA THR A 23 -5.82 -13.49 -8.25
C THR A 23 -6.85 -14.34 -8.97
N LEU A 24 -7.39 -13.87 -10.09
CA LEU A 24 -8.40 -14.58 -10.88
C LEU A 24 -7.82 -15.46 -11.99
N SER A 25 -6.51 -15.41 -12.21
CA SER A 25 -5.86 -16.35 -13.14
C SER A 25 -6.04 -17.80 -12.65
N PRO A 26 -6.47 -18.74 -13.51
CA PRO A 26 -6.75 -20.14 -13.15
C PRO A 26 -5.55 -20.91 -12.60
N GLU A 27 -4.33 -20.50 -12.93
CA GLU A 27 -3.06 -20.97 -12.35
C GLU A 27 -2.24 -19.73 -11.94
N PRO A 28 -2.08 -19.43 -10.64
CA PRO A 28 -1.31 -18.26 -10.19
C PRO A 28 0.20 -18.47 -10.33
N TYR A 29 0.64 -19.73 -10.22
CA TYR A 29 2.04 -20.13 -10.23
C TYR A 29 2.20 -21.26 -11.24
N ASP A 30 3.03 -21.00 -12.23
CA ASP A 30 3.47 -22.02 -13.17
C ASP A 30 4.15 -23.15 -12.37
N ARG A 31 3.98 -24.43 -12.75
CA ARG A 31 4.51 -25.60 -11.97
C ARG A 31 5.99 -25.48 -11.60
N ARG A 32 6.74 -24.67 -12.37
CA ARG A 32 8.14 -24.32 -12.12
C ARG A 32 8.36 -23.45 -10.88
N ILE A 33 7.50 -22.47 -10.64
CA ILE A 33 7.63 -21.56 -9.49
C ILE A 33 7.24 -22.30 -8.21
N ASP A 34 6.18 -23.12 -8.25
CA ASP A 34 5.83 -24.02 -7.16
C ASP A 34 6.99 -24.98 -6.84
N GLY A 35 7.62 -25.55 -7.87
CA GLY A 35 8.79 -26.40 -7.71
C GLY A 35 10.01 -25.67 -7.12
N PHE A 36 10.18 -24.37 -7.35
CA PHE A 36 11.26 -23.57 -6.75
C PHE A 36 10.94 -23.18 -5.30
N LEU A 37 9.74 -22.66 -5.04
CA LEU A 37 9.24 -22.35 -3.70
C LEU A 37 9.29 -23.57 -2.80
N PHE A 38 8.80 -24.72 -3.27
CA PHE A 38 8.79 -25.95 -2.49
C PHE A 38 10.20 -26.45 -2.18
N ARG A 39 11.16 -26.29 -3.10
CA ARG A 39 12.57 -26.61 -2.85
C ARG A 39 13.20 -25.67 -1.81
N GLY A 40 12.93 -24.38 -1.89
CA GLY A 40 13.39 -23.38 -0.91
C GLY A 40 12.78 -23.60 0.47
N LEU A 41 11.46 -23.82 0.53
CA LEU A 41 10.75 -24.14 1.77
C LEU A 41 11.26 -25.42 2.41
N ARG A 42 11.49 -26.49 1.62
CA ARG A 42 12.08 -27.73 2.14
C ARG A 42 13.50 -27.52 2.69
N ALA A 43 14.28 -26.62 2.11
CA ALA A 43 15.61 -26.27 2.64
C ALA A 43 15.49 -25.52 3.98
N LEU A 44 14.56 -24.57 4.09
CA LEU A 44 14.25 -23.87 5.34
C LEU A 44 13.69 -24.81 6.41
N HIS A 45 12.85 -25.77 6.02
CA HIS A 45 12.20 -26.70 6.95
C HIS A 45 13.17 -27.68 7.61
N ARG A 46 14.41 -27.81 7.09
CA ARG A 46 15.47 -28.64 7.69
C ARG A 46 16.10 -28.01 8.92
N HIS A 47 15.82 -26.72 9.19
CA HIS A 47 16.25 -26.05 10.40
C HIS A 47 15.05 -25.84 11.31
N ASP A 48 15.12 -26.32 12.56
CA ASP A 48 14.02 -26.26 13.53
C ASP A 48 13.47 -24.84 13.73
N GLY A 49 14.33 -23.81 13.64
CA GLY A 49 13.96 -22.40 13.77
C GLY A 49 13.19 -21.79 12.59
N THR A 50 13.15 -22.45 11.43
CA THR A 50 12.46 -21.97 10.21
C THR A 50 11.39 -22.92 9.70
N SER A 51 11.09 -23.98 10.44
CA SER A 51 10.01 -24.93 10.18
C SER A 51 8.62 -24.27 10.10
N TRP A 52 8.41 -23.14 10.78
CA TRP A 52 7.15 -22.39 10.74
C TRP A 52 6.90 -21.68 9.39
N ILE A 53 7.92 -21.50 8.55
CA ILE A 53 7.79 -20.91 7.22
C ILE A 53 7.25 -21.98 6.27
N THR A 54 5.94 -22.09 6.24
CA THR A 54 5.20 -22.99 5.35
C THR A 54 4.74 -22.26 4.09
N TYR A 55 4.29 -23.01 3.09
CA TYR A 55 3.71 -22.46 1.87
C TYR A 55 2.58 -21.46 2.17
N SER A 56 1.66 -21.81 3.08
CA SER A 56 0.55 -20.95 3.46
C SER A 56 0.98 -19.64 4.13
N VAL A 57 2.12 -19.62 4.83
CA VAL A 57 2.66 -18.39 5.42
C VAL A 57 3.22 -17.47 4.34
N VAL A 58 3.93 -18.03 3.36
CA VAL A 58 4.45 -17.27 2.23
C VAL A 58 3.32 -16.72 1.37
N GLU A 59 2.29 -17.52 1.10
CA GLU A 59 1.09 -17.12 0.37
C GLU A 59 0.34 -15.99 1.09
N GLY A 60 0.07 -16.15 2.39
CA GLY A 60 -0.55 -15.10 3.20
C GLY A 60 0.27 -13.81 3.23
N ALA A 61 1.59 -13.91 3.35
CA ALA A 61 2.47 -12.74 3.30
C ALA A 61 2.46 -12.05 1.93
N ALA A 62 2.44 -12.83 0.83
CA ALA A 62 2.32 -12.29 -0.52
C ALA A 62 1.01 -11.52 -0.71
N ASN A 63 -0.11 -12.07 -0.21
CA ASN A 63 -1.43 -11.43 -0.22
C ASN A 63 -1.41 -10.09 0.55
N VAL A 64 -0.84 -10.07 1.76
CA VAL A 64 -0.64 -8.84 2.54
C VAL A 64 0.15 -7.81 1.72
N VAL A 65 1.32 -8.18 1.19
CA VAL A 65 2.20 -7.27 0.45
C VAL A 65 1.51 -6.72 -0.81
N MET A 66 0.78 -7.56 -1.53
CA MET A 66 0.03 -7.18 -2.72
C MET A 66 -1.08 -6.15 -2.42
N PHE A 67 -1.71 -6.22 -1.25
CA PHE A 67 -2.77 -5.28 -0.85
C PHE A 67 -2.26 -3.99 -0.21
N VAL A 68 -0.98 -3.89 0.18
CA VAL A 68 -0.39 -2.64 0.69
C VAL A 68 -0.55 -1.48 -0.31
N PRO A 69 -0.17 -1.61 -1.59
CA PRO A 69 -0.38 -0.52 -2.55
C PRO A 69 -1.85 -0.20 -2.80
N VAL A 70 -2.77 -1.18 -2.70
CA VAL A 70 -4.23 -0.94 -2.81
C VAL A 70 -4.68 0.04 -1.73
N GLY A 71 -4.35 -0.24 -0.46
CA GLY A 71 -4.68 0.64 0.66
C GLY A 71 -4.07 2.04 0.51
N MET A 72 -2.82 2.13 0.03
CA MET A 72 -2.16 3.41 -0.22
C MET A 72 -2.89 4.23 -1.29
N PHE A 73 -3.16 3.64 -2.45
CA PHE A 73 -3.81 4.33 -3.56
C PHE A 73 -5.22 4.79 -3.20
N LEU A 74 -5.99 3.98 -2.48
CA LEU A 74 -7.32 4.36 -2.03
C LEU A 74 -7.29 5.58 -1.09
N VAL A 75 -6.34 5.67 -0.16
CA VAL A 75 -6.18 6.89 0.67
C VAL A 75 -5.77 8.10 -0.16
N LEU A 76 -4.85 7.93 -1.11
CA LEU A 76 -4.41 9.02 -1.98
C LEU A 76 -5.55 9.53 -2.88
N LEU A 77 -6.47 8.65 -3.28
CA LEU A 77 -7.60 8.97 -4.14
C LEU A 77 -8.79 9.58 -3.38
N LEU A 78 -9.13 9.02 -2.20
CA LEU A 78 -10.27 9.43 -1.38
C LEU A 78 -9.95 10.59 -0.42
N GLY A 79 -8.66 10.79 -0.15
CA GLY A 79 -8.13 11.74 0.82
C GLY A 79 -8.10 11.17 2.25
N ARG A 80 -7.18 11.71 3.05
CA ARG A 80 -6.90 11.29 4.44
C ARG A 80 -8.14 11.19 5.36
N PRO A 81 -9.13 12.11 5.33
CA PRO A 81 -10.29 12.02 6.22
C PRO A 81 -11.14 10.76 6.00
N ARG A 82 -11.02 10.13 4.83
CA ARG A 82 -11.78 8.93 4.43
C ARG A 82 -10.93 7.66 4.47
N TRP A 83 -9.90 7.63 5.30
CA TRP A 83 -9.00 6.47 5.44
C TRP A 83 -9.76 5.17 5.80
N TRP A 84 -10.81 5.28 6.61
CA TRP A 84 -11.65 4.13 6.97
C TRP A 84 -12.38 3.55 5.76
N LEU A 85 -12.79 4.40 4.80
CA LEU A 85 -13.41 3.97 3.55
C LEU A 85 -12.40 3.24 2.66
N ALA A 86 -11.13 3.65 2.67
CA ALA A 86 -10.07 2.91 1.96
C ALA A 86 -9.89 1.49 2.51
N ILE A 87 -9.98 1.30 3.84
CA ILE A 87 -9.95 -0.04 4.44
C ILE A 87 -11.19 -0.83 4.04
N ALA A 88 -12.39 -0.24 4.19
CA ALA A 88 -13.65 -0.90 3.84
C ALA A 88 -13.69 -1.34 2.37
N LEU A 89 -13.22 -0.49 1.45
CA LEU A 89 -13.11 -0.82 0.03
C LEU A 89 -12.04 -1.87 -0.25
N GLY A 90 -10.91 -1.85 0.46
CA GLY A 90 -9.89 -2.90 0.35
C GLY A 90 -10.42 -4.26 0.79
N VAL A 91 -11.09 -4.34 1.94
CA VAL A 91 -11.74 -5.57 2.42
C VAL A 91 -12.85 -6.02 1.48
N GLY A 92 -13.71 -5.08 1.03
CA GLY A 92 -14.79 -5.36 0.08
C GLY A 92 -14.27 -5.88 -1.26
N LEU A 93 -13.18 -5.31 -1.78
CA LEU A 93 -12.51 -5.81 -2.98
C LEU A 93 -11.98 -7.23 -2.77
N SER A 94 -11.36 -7.51 -1.62
CA SER A 94 -10.90 -8.86 -1.32
C SER A 94 -12.05 -9.86 -1.23
N ALA A 95 -13.16 -9.50 -0.57
CA ALA A 95 -14.33 -10.35 -0.49
C ALA A 95 -14.97 -10.59 -1.87
N LEU A 96 -14.92 -9.59 -2.77
CA LEU A 96 -15.37 -9.75 -4.15
C LEU A 96 -14.47 -10.71 -4.94
N ILE A 97 -13.15 -10.60 -4.80
CA ILE A 97 -12.18 -11.53 -5.42
C ILE A 97 -12.43 -12.96 -4.92
N GLU A 98 -12.58 -13.12 -3.61
CA GLU A 98 -12.89 -14.38 -2.94
C GLU A 98 -14.17 -15.03 -3.50
N THR A 99 -15.23 -14.23 -3.60
CA THR A 99 -16.52 -14.66 -4.15
C THR A 99 -16.39 -15.06 -5.62
N ALA A 100 -15.61 -14.30 -6.41
CA ALA A 100 -15.34 -14.65 -7.80
C ALA A 100 -14.55 -15.95 -7.93
N GLN A 101 -13.56 -16.17 -7.06
CA GLN A 101 -12.77 -17.40 -6.99
C GLN A 101 -13.59 -18.63 -6.64
N ALA A 102 -14.67 -18.50 -5.86
CA ALA A 102 -15.58 -19.61 -5.56
C ALA A 102 -16.26 -20.21 -6.81
N PHE A 103 -16.28 -19.47 -7.94
CA PHE A 103 -16.77 -19.96 -9.23
C PHE A 103 -15.68 -20.55 -10.13
N LEU A 104 -14.41 -20.53 -9.72
CA LEU A 104 -13.29 -21.11 -10.45
C LEU A 104 -13.02 -22.55 -9.95
N PRO A 105 -13.09 -23.59 -10.83
CA PRO A 105 -12.98 -25.00 -10.43
C PRO A 105 -11.66 -25.39 -9.74
N THR A 106 -10.60 -24.62 -9.96
CA THR A 106 -9.25 -24.88 -9.44
C THR A 106 -8.90 -24.05 -8.20
N ARG A 107 -9.81 -23.21 -7.70
CA ARG A 107 -9.55 -22.29 -6.58
C ARG A 107 -10.33 -22.70 -5.35
N VAL A 108 -9.62 -22.82 -4.23
CA VAL A 108 -10.23 -22.96 -2.91
C VAL A 108 -10.38 -21.57 -2.35
N SER A 109 -11.62 -21.15 -2.14
CA SER A 109 -11.93 -19.95 -1.37
C SER A 109 -11.53 -20.18 0.10
N ASP A 110 -10.69 -19.32 0.66
CA ASP A 110 -10.25 -19.32 2.05
C ASP A 110 -10.45 -17.92 2.67
N VAL A 111 -11.26 -17.85 3.74
CA VAL A 111 -11.50 -16.64 4.54
C VAL A 111 -10.19 -15.99 5.00
N ARG A 112 -9.11 -16.77 5.14
CA ARG A 112 -7.78 -16.27 5.46
C ARG A 112 -7.27 -15.26 4.45
N ASP A 113 -7.61 -15.37 3.17
CA ASP A 113 -7.17 -14.42 2.14
C ASP A 113 -7.79 -13.05 2.32
N VAL A 114 -9.07 -13.00 2.70
CA VAL A 114 -9.74 -11.74 3.08
C VAL A 114 -9.06 -11.08 4.27
N VAL A 115 -8.60 -11.87 5.25
CA VAL A 115 -7.85 -11.35 6.40
C VAL A 115 -6.48 -10.81 5.98
N HIS A 116 -5.70 -11.58 5.22
CA HIS A 116 -4.37 -11.15 4.73
C HIS A 116 -4.47 -9.88 3.87
N ASN A 117 -5.41 -9.84 2.94
CA ASN A 117 -5.65 -8.68 2.08
C ASN A 117 -6.15 -7.47 2.88
N GLY A 118 -7.02 -7.68 3.87
CA GLY A 118 -7.45 -6.65 4.81
C GLY A 118 -6.28 -6.07 5.62
N LEU A 119 -5.38 -6.90 6.11
CA LEU A 119 -4.15 -6.47 6.80
C LEU A 119 -3.24 -5.67 5.87
N GLY A 120 -3.07 -6.12 4.62
CA GLY A 120 -2.34 -5.38 3.58
C GLY A 120 -2.94 -3.99 3.36
N ALA A 121 -4.25 -3.91 3.16
CA ALA A 121 -4.95 -2.64 2.97
C ALA A 121 -4.78 -1.70 4.17
N LEU A 122 -4.88 -2.22 5.40
CA LEU A 122 -4.64 -1.46 6.63
C LEU A 122 -3.21 -0.91 6.69
N ILE A 123 -2.19 -1.74 6.44
CA ILE A 123 -0.79 -1.33 6.42
C ILE A 123 -0.59 -0.23 5.36
N GLY A 124 -1.14 -0.42 4.16
CA GLY A 124 -1.09 0.56 3.09
C GLY A 124 -1.71 1.91 3.48
N VAL A 125 -2.86 1.88 4.13
CA VAL A 125 -3.52 3.07 4.67
C VAL A 125 -2.63 3.79 5.66
N VAL A 126 -2.06 3.08 6.63
CA VAL A 126 -1.14 3.65 7.63
C VAL A 126 0.07 4.29 6.96
N VAL A 127 0.70 3.60 6.01
CA VAL A 127 1.86 4.11 5.25
C VAL A 127 1.49 5.39 4.51
N ALA A 128 0.37 5.42 3.78
CA ALA A 128 -0.08 6.61 3.06
C ALA A 128 -0.38 7.79 4.01
N LEU A 129 -1.00 7.54 5.17
CA LEU A 129 -1.26 8.57 6.17
C LEU A 129 0.04 9.17 6.73
N ILE A 130 1.05 8.35 7.00
CA ILE A 130 2.36 8.80 7.48
C ILE A 130 3.07 9.65 6.42
N LEU A 131 3.17 9.14 5.18
CA LEU A 131 3.87 9.82 4.09
C LEU A 131 3.23 11.17 3.76
N THR A 132 1.89 11.21 3.67
CA THR A 132 1.16 12.45 3.36
C THR A 132 1.16 13.45 4.52
N ALA A 133 1.24 13.00 5.77
CA ALA A 133 1.44 13.89 6.91
C ALA A 133 2.83 14.55 6.89
N ARG A 134 3.87 13.78 6.58
CA ARG A 134 5.24 14.26 6.51
C ARG A 134 5.42 15.29 5.39
N SER A 135 4.88 15.03 4.20
CA SER A 135 4.98 15.93 3.05
C SER A 135 4.29 17.28 3.32
N GLU A 136 3.11 17.27 3.92
CA GLU A 136 2.37 18.49 4.27
C GLU A 136 3.11 19.31 5.34
N ASN A 137 3.64 18.65 6.38
CA ASN A 137 4.42 19.31 7.41
C ASN A 137 5.71 19.94 6.85
N ALA A 138 6.42 19.25 5.96
CA ALA A 138 7.60 19.78 5.29
C ALA A 138 7.25 21.00 4.42
N ARG A 139 6.14 20.94 3.68
CA ARG A 139 5.67 22.04 2.82
C ARG A 139 5.29 23.28 3.65
N ARG A 140 4.57 23.10 4.76
CA ARG A 140 4.24 24.17 5.71
C ARG A 140 5.47 24.82 6.31
N ARG A 141 6.49 24.03 6.69
CA ARG A 141 7.77 24.54 7.21
C ARG A 141 8.52 25.38 6.16
N ALA A 142 8.56 24.92 4.91
CA ALA A 142 9.20 25.66 3.81
C ALA A 142 8.50 26.99 3.54
N LEU A 143 7.16 27.01 3.52
CA LEU A 143 6.37 28.24 3.36
C LEU A 143 6.58 29.22 4.52
N ARG A 144 6.61 28.76 5.77
CA ARG A 144 6.91 29.60 6.95
C ARG A 144 8.32 30.19 6.91
N ARG A 145 9.31 29.45 6.40
CA ARG A 145 10.68 29.96 6.22
C ARG A 145 10.72 31.08 5.18
N ARG A 146 10.00 30.95 4.06
CA ARG A 146 9.91 31.98 3.01
C ARG A 146 9.15 33.23 3.48
N ALA A 147 8.14 33.05 4.34
CA ALA A 147 7.34 34.16 4.88
C ALA A 147 8.04 34.91 6.04
N ARG A 148 9.19 34.44 6.53
CA ARG A 148 9.96 35.15 7.56
C ARG A 148 10.75 36.27 6.87
N PRO A 149 10.47 37.56 7.15
CA PRO A 149 11.24 38.66 6.56
C PRO A 149 12.71 38.55 7.00
N SER A 150 13.64 38.73 6.05
CA SER A 150 15.08 38.73 6.31
C SER A 150 15.44 39.84 7.31
N PRO A 151 16.25 39.58 8.36
CA PRO A 151 16.64 40.60 9.33
C PRO A 151 17.66 41.63 8.83
N THR A 152 17.85 41.80 7.53
CA THR A 152 18.74 42.80 6.92
C THR A 152 17.88 43.92 6.34
N GLY A 153 17.47 44.92 7.13
CA GLY A 153 18.18 46.21 7.28
C GLY A 153 17.29 47.33 6.70
N PRO A 154 17.21 48.53 7.30
CA PRO A 154 18.37 49.36 7.57
C PRO A 154 18.60 49.54 9.07
N GLN A 155 19.79 49.14 9.56
CA GLN A 155 20.30 49.75 10.77
C GLN A 155 20.63 51.20 10.43
N SER A 156 19.94 52.09 11.13
CA SER A 156 20.20 53.51 11.21
C SER A 156 21.69 53.80 11.40
N LEU A 157 22.36 54.28 10.35
CA LEU A 157 23.47 55.20 10.53
C LEU A 157 22.87 56.57 10.87
N VAL A 158 22.33 56.67 12.10
CA VAL A 158 22.13 57.95 12.78
C VAL A 158 23.52 58.41 13.17
N GLY A 159 24.19 59.01 12.18
CA GLY A 159 25.40 59.78 12.34
C GLY A 159 25.07 60.98 13.22
N THR A 160 25.78 61.02 14.34
CA THR A 160 25.57 61.90 15.48
C THR A 160 25.88 63.36 15.12
N ARG A 161 25.11 64.26 15.73
CA ARG A 161 25.31 65.71 15.84
C ARG A 161 26.78 66.17 15.77
N ARG A 162 27.04 67.23 15.01
CA ARG A 162 27.78 68.43 15.47
C ARG A 162 27.61 69.58 14.48
#